data_AF-A0A1Q5MWR7-F1
#
_entry.id   AF-A0A1Q5MWR7-F1
#
_cell.length_a   1.000
_cell.length_b   1.000
_cell.length_c   1.000
_cell.angle_alpha   90.00
_cell.angle_beta   90.00
_cell.angle_gamma   90.00
#
_symmetry.space_group_name_H-M   'P 1'
#
loop_
_entity.id
_entity.type
_entity.pdbx_description
1 polymer ?
#
loop_
_entity_poly.entity_id
_entity_poly.type
_entity_poly.pdbx_seq_one_letter_code
_entity_poly.pdbx_strand_id
1 'polypeptide(L)'
;MNDASFNWPDFLGRWQQEWVPRDDEDDDDDGAGTPVRLGAPGAGEGAIAAAEARLGKRLPPSYREFLAVSDGWNVDQMAGVYRLGGVADIGWFQDPYDLAQLYEENLDEDPREEDVLLAGMWRRALQLETESDASYALLDPGDRGRDGEWALYVYKGWSGEFPERYESFRAYMEAMYRGFHGRRAGMPDFVNATTRTQDARVEEARLLALRGRYEEALPLLEEALSFGRPRSADLLNQLRHLTAPGGDRDYGLLVADPRCLPELLPLHAMEPARRGGDDHWLGMMAARGVARDTAEAALRAMRDGSHRYEPPGAWGRAVSRARDSARWGETDAAWRVLREALPGWEAPGPSLIAPVGLLADPVLGQLVTPERGREILATPRAGESGPAPGPVPDLDPPGLAWLTGPETRRPPFDGYRCVWVEGADPTLLPALLGEEDATLSVPVDQRMVPWRMPKDDGWAPPQPWEDRGVASVGRTAGAWSFAFDGHPQFLNDRFVSPAAPASASGRAAVLWRDPDHPAPGGRLTFHLSVAERGQELYAFTVRGTEIQRSGAIPEALDPERLFRPEDPAPDNELRALEALHTELGLALPRFALTRGRLSTFTPRSWTRAPREGESYAYLRMVRHRH
;
A
#
# COMPACT_ATOMS: atom_id res chain seq x y z
N MET A 1 -15.48 35.44 4.71
CA MET A 1 -14.47 35.82 3.71
C MET A 1 -15.25 36.12 2.45
N ASN A 2 -15.11 37.32 1.88
CA ASN A 2 -15.85 37.72 0.68
C ASN A 2 -15.47 36.78 -0.46
N ASP A 3 -16.44 36.00 -0.93
CA ASP A 3 -16.31 35.15 -2.10
C ASP A 3 -16.13 36.08 -3.30
N ALA A 4 -14.89 36.21 -3.79
CA ALA A 4 -14.61 37.04 -4.94
C ALA A 4 -15.28 36.38 -6.15
N SER A 5 -16.26 37.06 -6.74
CA SER A 5 -16.95 36.61 -7.96
C SER A 5 -15.92 36.20 -9.03
N PHE A 6 -16.12 35.05 -9.65
CA PHE A 6 -15.24 34.56 -10.71
C PHE A 6 -15.17 35.55 -11.88
N ASN A 7 -13.96 35.91 -12.31
CA ASN A 7 -13.77 36.87 -13.40
C ASN A 7 -13.75 36.14 -14.76
N TRP A 8 -14.93 35.93 -15.33
CA TRP A 8 -15.10 35.36 -16.67
C TRP A 8 -14.33 36.10 -17.77
N PRO A 9 -14.34 37.45 -17.86
CA PRO A 9 -13.54 38.19 -18.84
C PRO A 9 -12.04 37.86 -18.81
N ASP A 10 -11.44 37.83 -17.62
CA ASP A 10 -10.02 37.52 -17.48
C ASP A 10 -9.72 36.04 -17.79
N PHE A 11 -10.62 35.13 -17.41
CA PHE A 11 -10.47 33.69 -17.68
C PHE A 11 -10.52 33.40 -19.20
N LEU A 12 -11.57 33.85 -19.88
CA LEU A 12 -11.75 33.63 -21.32
C LEU A 12 -10.70 34.42 -22.12
N GLY A 13 -10.34 35.63 -21.68
CA GLY A 13 -9.28 36.42 -22.29
C GLY A 13 -7.92 35.72 -22.24
N ARG A 14 -7.57 35.11 -21.10
CA ARG A 14 -6.35 34.29 -20.98
C ARG A 14 -6.40 33.08 -21.89
N TRP A 15 -7.49 32.32 -21.90
CA TRP A 15 -7.62 31.15 -22.78
C TRP A 15 -7.47 31.53 -24.26
N GLN A 16 -8.11 32.61 -24.69
CA GLN A 16 -7.98 33.13 -26.06
C GLN A 16 -6.54 33.54 -26.42
N GLN A 17 -5.79 34.13 -25.48
CA GLN A 17 -4.40 34.54 -25.71
C GLN A 17 -3.43 33.36 -25.76
N GLU A 18 -3.72 32.31 -24.98
CA GLU A 18 -2.88 31.11 -24.89
C GLU A 18 -3.22 30.07 -25.97
N TRP A 19 -4.24 30.32 -26.78
CA TRP A 19 -4.73 29.42 -27.82
C TRP A 19 -3.69 29.14 -28.90
N VAL A 20 -3.46 27.86 -29.17
CA VAL A 20 -2.62 27.38 -30.28
C VAL A 20 -3.32 26.18 -30.94
N PRO A 21 -3.44 26.11 -32.28
CA PRO A 21 -3.93 24.92 -32.99
C PRO A 21 -3.05 23.68 -32.72
N ARG A 22 -3.53 22.48 -33.06
CA ARG A 22 -2.69 21.28 -33.01
C ARG A 22 -2.01 20.98 -34.34
N ASP A 23 -0.88 20.27 -34.29
CA ASP A 23 -0.12 19.85 -35.47
C ASP A 23 -0.90 18.89 -36.41
N ASP A 24 -1.92 18.17 -35.92
CA ASP A 24 -2.80 17.29 -36.72
C ASP A 24 -4.02 18.02 -37.34
N GLU A 25 -4.17 19.32 -37.07
CA GLU A 25 -5.18 20.19 -37.71
C GLU A 25 -4.62 20.92 -38.96
N ASP A 26 -3.30 20.79 -39.24
CA ASP A 26 -2.57 21.55 -40.26
C ASP A 26 -2.55 20.90 -41.67
N ASP A 27 -3.15 19.72 -41.88
CA ASP A 27 -3.08 19.04 -43.20
C ASP A 27 -4.01 19.64 -44.27
N ASP A 28 -4.88 20.61 -43.95
CA ASP A 28 -5.92 21.11 -44.89
C ASP A 28 -6.05 22.64 -45.07
N ASP A 29 -5.20 23.51 -44.48
CA ASP A 29 -5.32 24.98 -44.70
C ASP A 29 -4.01 25.69 -45.06
N ASP A 30 -3.76 25.81 -46.37
CA ASP A 30 -2.85 26.78 -46.98
C ASP A 30 -3.40 28.22 -46.78
N GLY A 31 -3.41 28.73 -45.54
CA GLY A 31 -4.14 29.94 -45.18
C GLY A 31 -3.47 30.79 -44.10
N ALA A 32 -2.55 31.67 -44.48
CA ALA A 32 -1.96 32.66 -43.59
C ALA A 32 -3.03 33.57 -42.90
N GLY A 33 -3.10 33.52 -41.57
CA GLY A 33 -3.07 34.74 -40.76
C GLY A 33 -4.37 35.34 -40.20
N THR A 34 -5.40 34.55 -39.84
CA THR A 34 -6.49 35.07 -38.98
C THR A 34 -6.43 34.41 -37.60
N PRO A 35 -6.29 35.17 -36.49
CA PRO A 35 -6.29 34.57 -35.15
C PRO A 35 -7.62 33.87 -34.90
N VAL A 36 -7.56 32.58 -34.56
CA VAL A 36 -8.74 31.76 -34.23
C VAL A 36 -9.47 32.42 -33.07
N ARG A 37 -10.70 32.86 -33.30
CA ARG A 37 -11.55 33.46 -32.26
C ARG A 37 -12.40 32.38 -31.62
N LEU A 38 -12.19 32.13 -30.33
CA LEU A 38 -12.87 31.07 -29.59
C LEU A 38 -14.29 31.44 -29.21
N GLY A 39 -14.55 32.71 -28.89
CA GLY A 39 -15.84 33.17 -28.38
C GLY A 39 -16.51 34.27 -29.20
N ALA A 40 -17.84 34.29 -29.19
CA ALA A 40 -18.65 35.39 -29.72
C ALA A 40 -18.72 36.55 -28.70
N PRO A 41 -19.08 37.78 -29.12
CA PRO A 41 -19.41 38.86 -28.18
C PRO A 41 -20.49 38.40 -27.18
N GLY A 42 -20.38 38.82 -25.92
CA GLY A 42 -21.37 38.49 -24.89
C GLY A 42 -22.80 38.90 -25.24
N ALA A 43 -23.75 38.08 -24.81
CA ALA A 43 -25.17 38.33 -24.97
C ALA A 43 -25.62 39.46 -24.05
N GLY A 44 -26.41 40.40 -24.60
CA GLY A 44 -27.05 41.42 -23.78
C GLY A 44 -28.07 40.81 -22.81
N GLU A 45 -28.28 41.45 -21.66
CA GLU A 45 -29.22 41.00 -20.63
C GLU A 45 -30.63 40.69 -21.17
N GLY A 46 -31.12 41.48 -22.14
CA GLY A 46 -32.41 41.23 -22.79
C GLY A 46 -32.46 39.92 -23.60
N ALA A 47 -31.35 39.53 -24.23
CA ALA A 47 -31.26 38.28 -25.00
C ALA A 47 -31.20 37.07 -24.05
N ILE A 48 -30.44 37.18 -22.96
CA ILE A 48 -30.39 36.15 -21.90
C ILE A 48 -31.78 35.98 -21.26
N ALA A 49 -32.44 37.08 -20.89
CA ALA A 49 -33.79 37.03 -20.33
C ALA A 49 -34.82 36.45 -21.31
N ALA A 50 -34.68 36.71 -22.61
CA ALA A 50 -35.52 36.11 -23.65
C ALA A 50 -35.29 34.59 -23.76
N ALA A 51 -34.04 34.13 -23.67
CA ALA A 51 -33.72 32.70 -23.64
C ALA A 51 -34.28 32.02 -22.38
N GLU A 52 -34.18 32.63 -21.21
CA GLU A 52 -34.78 32.13 -19.97
C GLU A 52 -36.31 32.04 -20.05
N ALA A 53 -36.94 33.06 -20.65
CA ALA A 53 -38.38 33.05 -20.89
C ALA A 53 -38.78 31.93 -21.87
N ARG A 54 -37.98 31.70 -22.92
CA ARG A 54 -38.17 30.61 -23.88
C ARG A 54 -38.03 29.23 -23.24
N LEU A 55 -37.07 29.07 -22.33
CA LEU A 55 -36.81 27.81 -21.63
C LEU A 55 -37.74 27.61 -20.42
N GLY A 56 -38.39 28.65 -19.92
CA GLY A 56 -39.27 28.61 -18.75
C GLY A 56 -38.52 28.45 -17.42
N LYS A 57 -37.21 28.67 -17.41
CA LYS A 57 -36.33 28.57 -16.24
C LYS A 57 -35.28 29.68 -16.29
N ARG A 58 -34.92 30.19 -15.12
CA ARG A 58 -33.75 31.06 -14.97
C ARG A 58 -32.49 30.18 -15.03
N LEU A 59 -31.51 30.55 -15.86
CA LEU A 59 -30.25 29.84 -16.00
C LEU A 59 -29.43 29.91 -14.70
N PRO A 60 -28.57 28.92 -14.43
CA PRO A 60 -27.72 28.95 -13.25
C PRO A 60 -26.73 30.13 -13.30
N PRO A 61 -26.35 30.71 -12.14
CA PRO A 61 -25.56 31.95 -12.08
C PRO A 61 -24.32 31.94 -12.95
N SER A 62 -23.49 30.89 -12.86
CA SER A 62 -22.22 30.80 -13.59
C SER A 62 -22.41 30.77 -15.10
N TYR A 63 -23.43 30.07 -15.61
CA TYR A 63 -23.72 30.00 -17.04
C TYR A 63 -24.30 31.32 -17.56
N ARG A 64 -25.15 31.98 -16.76
CA ARG A 64 -25.68 33.31 -17.08
C ARG A 64 -24.56 34.35 -17.20
N GLU A 65 -23.64 34.36 -16.24
CA GLU A 65 -22.49 35.27 -16.23
C GLU A 65 -21.55 35.00 -17.42
N PHE A 66 -21.32 33.73 -17.75
CA PHE A 66 -20.57 33.34 -18.94
C PHE A 66 -21.20 33.89 -20.23
N LEU A 67 -22.51 33.69 -20.44
CA LEU A 67 -23.21 34.17 -21.63
C LEU A 67 -23.16 35.69 -21.77
N ALA A 68 -23.16 36.42 -20.65
CA ALA A 68 -23.01 37.88 -20.65
C ALA A 68 -21.62 38.34 -21.13
N VAL A 69 -20.61 37.46 -21.09
CA VAL A 69 -19.23 37.72 -21.52
C VAL A 69 -18.97 37.14 -22.91
N SER A 70 -19.48 35.94 -23.20
CA SER A 70 -19.35 35.29 -24.49
C SER A 70 -20.60 34.47 -24.86
N ASP A 71 -21.23 34.81 -25.98
CA ASP A 71 -22.43 34.12 -26.49
C ASP A 71 -22.07 32.87 -27.32
N GLY A 72 -21.45 31.90 -26.66
CA GLY A 72 -20.91 30.67 -27.26
C GLY A 72 -19.39 30.64 -27.30
N TRP A 73 -18.82 29.44 -27.25
CA TRP A 73 -17.37 29.23 -27.09
C TRP A 73 -16.87 27.93 -27.72
N ASN A 74 -15.72 27.97 -28.38
CA ASN A 74 -15.01 26.81 -28.89
C ASN A 74 -14.11 26.20 -27.80
N VAL A 75 -14.40 24.96 -27.40
CA VAL A 75 -13.69 24.23 -26.34
C VAL A 75 -12.69 23.20 -26.87
N ASP A 76 -12.64 22.97 -28.20
CA ASP A 76 -11.74 22.04 -28.90
C ASP A 76 -11.66 20.64 -28.25
N GLN A 77 -12.59 19.75 -28.63
CA GLN A 77 -12.58 18.29 -28.41
C GLN A 77 -11.96 17.75 -27.10
N MET A 78 -12.14 18.37 -25.94
CA MET A 78 -11.61 17.77 -24.70
C MET A 78 -12.43 16.53 -24.30
N ALA A 79 -13.68 16.46 -24.73
CA ALA A 79 -14.60 15.35 -24.45
C ALA A 79 -15.54 15.08 -25.64
N GLY A 80 -15.07 15.33 -26.86
CA GLY A 80 -15.90 15.17 -28.07
C GLY A 80 -16.89 16.32 -28.33
N VAL A 81 -16.96 17.31 -27.43
CA VAL A 81 -17.64 18.59 -27.65
C VAL A 81 -16.66 19.59 -28.26
N TYR A 82 -17.01 20.21 -29.38
CA TYR A 82 -16.20 21.23 -30.05
C TYR A 82 -16.69 22.64 -29.69
N ARG A 83 -18.01 22.86 -29.70
CA ARG A 83 -18.58 24.21 -29.55
C ARG A 83 -19.79 24.23 -28.63
N LEU A 84 -19.78 25.20 -27.72
CA LEU A 84 -20.92 25.58 -26.91
C LEU A 84 -21.72 26.66 -27.62
N GLY A 85 -23.03 26.47 -27.70
CA GLY A 85 -23.97 27.39 -28.33
C GLY A 85 -24.21 28.67 -27.52
N GLY A 86 -24.69 29.70 -28.22
CA GLY A 86 -25.16 30.92 -27.58
C GLY A 86 -26.60 30.80 -27.07
N VAL A 87 -27.15 31.91 -26.56
CA VAL A 87 -28.52 32.02 -26.05
C VAL A 87 -29.60 31.63 -27.07
N ALA A 88 -29.29 31.73 -28.36
CA ALA A 88 -30.19 31.34 -29.45
C ALA A 88 -30.19 29.82 -29.69
N ASP A 89 -29.07 29.15 -29.44
CA ASP A 89 -28.82 27.78 -29.87
C ASP A 89 -29.20 26.74 -28.81
N ILE A 90 -29.19 27.13 -27.52
CA ILE A 90 -29.50 26.21 -26.42
C ILE A 90 -30.97 25.80 -26.38
N GLY A 91 -31.22 24.54 -26.03
CA GLY A 91 -32.54 23.92 -25.97
C GLY A 91 -32.58 22.69 -25.06
N TRP A 92 -33.79 22.20 -24.75
CA TRP A 92 -33.94 20.98 -23.95
C TRP A 92 -33.52 19.75 -24.76
N PHE A 93 -32.76 18.84 -24.15
CA PHE A 93 -32.28 17.62 -24.81
C PHE A 93 -33.42 16.67 -25.17
N GLN A 94 -34.42 16.53 -24.28
CA GLN A 94 -35.64 15.75 -24.49
C GLN A 94 -35.44 14.25 -24.74
N ASP A 95 -34.30 13.70 -24.36
CA ASP A 95 -33.99 12.26 -24.44
C ASP A 95 -34.26 11.62 -25.81
N PRO A 96 -33.59 12.07 -26.90
CA PRO A 96 -33.90 11.63 -28.26
C PRO A 96 -33.49 10.17 -28.53
N TYR A 97 -32.82 9.52 -27.59
CA TYR A 97 -32.30 8.15 -27.69
C TYR A 97 -32.90 7.20 -26.64
N ASP A 98 -33.95 7.63 -25.93
CA ASP A 98 -34.63 6.85 -24.88
C ASP A 98 -33.68 6.34 -23.77
N LEU A 99 -32.62 7.11 -23.47
CA LEU A 99 -31.63 6.77 -22.44
C LEU A 99 -32.21 6.85 -21.03
N ALA A 100 -33.22 7.68 -20.78
CA ALA A 100 -33.89 7.71 -19.49
C ALA A 100 -34.49 6.35 -19.14
N GLN A 101 -35.16 5.71 -20.11
CA GLN A 101 -35.75 4.39 -19.88
C GLN A 101 -34.67 3.35 -19.57
N LEU A 102 -33.59 3.34 -20.35
CA LEU A 102 -32.47 2.42 -20.13
C LEU A 102 -31.87 2.56 -18.72
N TYR A 103 -31.70 3.79 -18.24
CA TYR A 103 -31.14 4.05 -16.91
C TYR A 103 -32.13 3.75 -15.79
N GLU A 104 -33.40 4.09 -15.98
CA GLU A 104 -34.50 3.77 -15.03
C GLU A 104 -34.65 2.25 -14.83
N GLU A 105 -34.53 1.46 -15.91
CA GLU A 105 -34.62 0.00 -15.86
C GLU A 105 -33.44 -0.67 -15.13
N ASN A 106 -32.30 0.01 -15.04
CA ASN A 106 -31.09 -0.48 -14.36
C ASN A 106 -30.97 -0.01 -12.90
N LEU A 107 -31.99 0.69 -12.36
CA LEU A 107 -32.02 1.05 -10.95
C LEU A 107 -32.29 -0.17 -10.07
N ASP A 108 -31.50 -0.33 -9.01
CA ASP A 108 -31.73 -1.34 -7.97
C ASP A 108 -33.01 -1.05 -7.15
N GLU A 109 -33.43 -1.99 -6.31
CA GLU A 109 -34.63 -1.84 -5.45
C GLU A 109 -34.53 -0.67 -4.44
N ASP A 110 -33.32 -0.23 -4.09
CA ASP A 110 -33.02 0.93 -3.22
C ASP A 110 -31.93 1.80 -3.88
N PRO A 111 -32.29 2.58 -4.92
CA PRO A 111 -31.31 3.31 -5.71
C PRO A 111 -30.78 4.53 -4.95
N ARG A 112 -29.51 4.86 -5.18
CA ARG A 112 -28.93 6.09 -4.60
C ARG A 112 -29.56 7.30 -5.27
N GLU A 113 -29.64 8.41 -4.55
CA GLU A 113 -30.18 9.68 -5.06
C GLU A 113 -29.48 10.12 -6.36
N GLU A 114 -28.17 9.93 -6.44
CA GLU A 114 -27.36 10.21 -7.63
C GLU A 114 -27.79 9.40 -8.86
N ASP A 115 -28.15 8.11 -8.67
CA ASP A 115 -28.58 7.22 -9.75
C ASP A 115 -29.97 7.64 -10.27
N VAL A 116 -30.87 8.05 -9.37
CA VAL A 116 -32.20 8.58 -9.73
C VAL A 116 -32.09 9.92 -10.46
N LEU A 117 -31.19 10.81 -10.00
CA LEU A 117 -30.91 12.07 -10.67
C LEU A 117 -30.38 11.81 -12.08
N LEU A 118 -29.39 10.94 -12.23
CA LEU A 118 -28.82 10.57 -13.52
C LEU A 118 -29.85 9.97 -14.48
N ALA A 119 -30.70 9.06 -14.01
CA ALA A 119 -31.72 8.41 -14.84
C ALA A 119 -32.74 9.42 -15.39
N GLY A 120 -33.17 10.39 -14.57
CA GLY A 120 -34.12 11.40 -15.04
C GLY A 120 -33.49 12.59 -15.78
N MET A 121 -32.17 12.74 -15.74
CA MET A 121 -31.43 13.88 -16.33
C MET A 121 -31.70 14.00 -17.83
N TRP A 122 -31.71 12.88 -18.55
CA TRP A 122 -31.89 12.82 -20.01
C TRP A 122 -33.15 13.54 -20.52
N ARG A 123 -34.26 13.46 -19.79
CA ARG A 123 -35.55 14.08 -20.22
C ARG A 123 -35.60 15.59 -19.98
N ARG A 124 -34.82 16.10 -19.03
CA ARG A 124 -34.98 17.45 -18.47
C ARG A 124 -33.73 18.33 -18.60
N ALA A 125 -32.61 17.77 -19.01
CA ALA A 125 -31.37 18.52 -19.13
C ALA A 125 -31.40 19.48 -20.32
N LEU A 126 -30.74 20.61 -20.14
CA LEU A 126 -30.51 21.62 -21.16
C LEU A 126 -29.25 21.25 -21.94
N GLN A 127 -29.37 21.10 -23.26
CA GLN A 127 -28.27 20.85 -24.17
C GLN A 127 -27.51 22.15 -24.44
N LEU A 128 -26.18 22.12 -24.28
CA LEU A 128 -25.32 23.31 -24.44
C LEU A 128 -24.49 23.29 -25.72
N GLU A 129 -24.11 22.12 -26.22
CA GLU A 129 -23.27 21.97 -27.39
C GLU A 129 -24.03 22.18 -28.70
N THR A 130 -23.33 22.72 -29.70
CA THR A 130 -23.83 22.89 -31.08
C THR A 130 -23.03 22.06 -32.09
N GLU A 131 -21.81 21.67 -31.72
CA GLU A 131 -20.90 20.90 -32.55
C GLU A 131 -20.20 19.87 -31.64
N SER A 132 -20.40 18.58 -31.91
CA SER A 132 -19.87 17.45 -31.14
C SER A 132 -19.73 16.18 -32.00
N ASP A 133 -19.00 15.18 -31.50
CA ASP A 133 -18.76 13.88 -32.14
C ASP A 133 -19.69 12.78 -31.58
N ALA A 134 -20.98 13.09 -31.46
CA ALA A 134 -21.95 12.32 -30.67
C ALA A 134 -21.64 12.32 -29.15
N SER A 135 -21.10 13.44 -28.69
CA SER A 135 -20.95 13.78 -27.27
C SER A 135 -21.90 14.92 -26.89
N TYR A 136 -22.43 14.91 -25.67
CA TYR A 136 -23.48 15.83 -25.22
C TYR A 136 -23.10 16.49 -23.90
N ALA A 137 -23.16 17.81 -23.83
CA ALA A 137 -22.96 18.62 -22.63
C ALA A 137 -24.33 19.08 -22.10
N LEU A 138 -24.80 18.39 -21.06
CA LEU A 138 -26.17 18.44 -20.57
C LEU A 138 -26.22 19.07 -19.18
N LEU A 139 -26.88 20.22 -19.05
CA LEU A 139 -27.01 20.96 -17.79
C LEU A 139 -28.36 20.64 -17.12
N ASP A 140 -28.34 20.03 -15.94
CA ASP A 140 -29.54 19.45 -15.33
C ASP A 140 -30.19 20.37 -14.28
N PRO A 141 -31.40 20.93 -14.54
CA PRO A 141 -32.13 21.70 -13.54
C PRO A 141 -32.71 20.86 -12.38
N GLY A 142 -32.67 19.54 -12.46
CA GLY A 142 -33.10 18.63 -11.38
C GLY A 142 -31.99 18.37 -10.35
N ASP A 143 -30.73 18.40 -10.76
CA ASP A 143 -29.56 18.26 -9.90
C ASP A 143 -28.95 19.63 -9.59
N ARG A 144 -29.36 20.21 -8.46
CA ARG A 144 -29.02 21.59 -8.08
C ARG A 144 -28.23 21.66 -6.79
N GLY A 145 -27.10 22.36 -6.85
CA GLY A 145 -26.29 22.70 -5.69
C GLY A 145 -26.97 23.71 -4.76
N ARG A 146 -26.41 23.88 -3.55
CA ARG A 146 -26.90 24.85 -2.55
C ARG A 146 -26.72 26.32 -2.97
N ASP A 147 -25.81 26.56 -3.89
CA ASP A 147 -25.51 27.83 -4.54
C ASP A 147 -26.48 28.17 -5.68
N GLY A 148 -27.37 27.24 -6.06
CA GLY A 148 -28.30 27.38 -7.16
C GLY A 148 -27.72 27.03 -8.53
N GLU A 149 -26.46 26.57 -8.58
CA GLU A 149 -25.85 25.99 -9.78
C GLU A 149 -26.54 24.67 -10.14
N TRP A 150 -26.49 24.34 -11.44
CA TRP A 150 -26.98 23.09 -11.98
C TRP A 150 -25.78 22.22 -12.34
N ALA A 151 -25.85 20.93 -12.02
CA ALA A 151 -24.82 20.00 -12.42
C ALA A 151 -24.76 19.89 -13.96
N LEU A 152 -23.56 19.76 -14.50
CA LEU A 152 -23.33 19.53 -15.93
C LEU A 152 -22.84 18.10 -16.13
N TYR A 153 -23.48 17.37 -17.02
CA TYR A 153 -23.10 16.02 -17.41
C TYR A 153 -22.53 16.02 -18.82
N VAL A 154 -21.39 15.36 -19.01
CA VAL A 154 -20.82 15.11 -20.33
C VAL A 154 -20.98 13.64 -20.66
N TYR A 155 -21.80 13.34 -21.66
CA TYR A 155 -22.00 11.99 -22.15
C TYR A 155 -21.32 11.79 -23.50
N LYS A 156 -20.56 10.70 -23.66
CA LYS A 156 -19.89 10.34 -24.91
C LYS A 156 -20.55 9.08 -25.47
N GLY A 157 -21.41 9.23 -26.48
CA GLY A 157 -22.22 8.12 -27.02
C GLY A 157 -21.40 6.96 -27.59
N TRP A 158 -20.14 7.21 -27.95
CA TRP A 158 -19.21 6.21 -28.49
C TRP A 158 -18.37 5.48 -27.42
N SER A 159 -18.34 5.97 -26.17
CA SER A 159 -17.43 5.46 -25.14
C SER A 159 -17.92 4.18 -24.44
N GLY A 160 -19.24 4.00 -24.35
CA GLY A 160 -19.86 3.00 -23.48
C GLY A 160 -19.73 3.30 -21.98
N GLU A 161 -19.19 4.47 -21.60
CA GLU A 161 -19.05 4.91 -20.22
C GLU A 161 -20.29 5.70 -19.74
N PHE A 162 -20.44 5.78 -18.41
CA PHE A 162 -21.43 6.64 -17.79
C PHE A 162 -21.10 8.13 -18.00
N PRO A 163 -22.11 9.04 -18.02
CA PRO A 163 -21.86 10.47 -18.12
C PRO A 163 -20.98 10.99 -16.98
N GLU A 164 -19.98 11.81 -17.33
CA GLU A 164 -19.12 12.47 -16.36
C GLU A 164 -19.85 13.69 -15.77
N ARG A 165 -19.96 13.75 -14.45
CA ARG A 165 -20.67 14.82 -13.74
C ARG A 165 -19.71 15.89 -13.24
N TYR A 166 -20.03 17.15 -13.53
CA TYR A 166 -19.42 18.37 -13.01
C TYR A 166 -20.41 19.10 -12.12
N GLU A 167 -19.95 19.69 -11.01
CA GLU A 167 -20.84 20.36 -10.04
C GLU A 167 -21.55 21.60 -10.62
N SER A 168 -20.96 22.25 -11.62
CA SER A 168 -21.50 23.45 -12.28
C SER A 168 -20.94 23.64 -13.69
N PHE A 169 -21.55 24.54 -14.46
CA PHE A 169 -21.00 24.98 -15.75
C PHE A 169 -19.59 25.58 -15.60
N ARG A 170 -19.34 26.36 -14.54
CA ARG A 170 -18.00 26.88 -14.24
C ARG A 170 -16.97 25.76 -14.04
N ALA A 171 -17.31 24.74 -13.24
CA ALA A 171 -16.41 23.63 -12.98
C ALA A 171 -16.03 22.89 -14.28
N TYR A 172 -17.02 22.71 -15.17
CA TYR A 172 -16.79 22.19 -16.52
C TYR A 172 -15.82 23.08 -17.32
N MET A 173 -16.03 24.39 -17.39
CA MET A 173 -15.15 25.30 -18.13
C MET A 173 -13.71 25.33 -17.60
N GLU A 174 -13.53 25.31 -16.28
CA GLU A 174 -12.19 25.21 -15.67
C GLU A 174 -11.51 23.86 -16.01
N ALA A 175 -12.27 22.75 -16.04
CA ALA A 175 -11.76 21.46 -16.47
C ALA A 175 -11.40 21.44 -17.97
N MET A 176 -12.21 22.07 -18.83
CA MET A 176 -11.91 22.20 -20.26
C MET A 176 -10.62 22.99 -20.49
N TYR A 177 -10.41 24.07 -19.75
CA TYR A 177 -9.18 24.84 -19.81
C TYR A 177 -7.95 24.05 -19.34
N ARG A 178 -8.07 23.30 -18.23
CA ARG A 178 -7.03 22.38 -17.76
C ARG A 178 -6.67 21.33 -18.82
N GLY A 179 -7.69 20.70 -19.43
CA GLY A 179 -7.51 19.71 -20.49
C GLY A 179 -6.95 20.26 -21.79
N PHE A 180 -7.26 21.52 -22.12
CA PHE A 180 -6.61 22.26 -23.22
C PHE A 180 -5.09 22.32 -23.01
N HIS A 181 -4.64 22.70 -21.81
CA HIS A 181 -3.21 22.71 -21.47
C HIS A 181 -2.61 21.31 -21.43
N GLY A 182 -3.30 20.35 -20.81
CA GLY A 182 -2.80 18.99 -20.65
C GLY A 182 -2.52 18.27 -21.98
N ARG A 183 -3.37 18.47 -22.99
CA ARG A 183 -3.16 17.87 -24.32
C ARG A 183 -2.03 18.54 -25.11
N ARG A 184 -1.68 19.78 -24.79
CA ARG A 184 -0.55 20.53 -25.39
C ARG A 184 0.74 20.42 -24.56
N ALA A 185 0.72 19.69 -23.45
CA ALA A 185 1.89 19.54 -22.58
C ALA A 185 3.07 18.82 -23.26
N GLY A 186 2.81 18.00 -24.28
CA GLY A 186 3.83 17.34 -25.10
C GLY A 186 4.49 18.26 -26.14
N MET A 187 3.93 19.43 -26.44
CA MET A 187 4.49 20.39 -27.39
C MET A 187 5.62 21.18 -26.72
N PRO A 188 6.88 21.07 -27.18
CA PRO A 188 8.03 21.69 -26.51
C PRO A 188 7.93 23.21 -26.35
N ASP A 189 7.29 23.88 -27.31
CA ASP A 189 7.21 25.35 -27.36
C ASP A 189 5.93 25.92 -26.72
N PHE A 190 5.07 25.08 -26.13
CA PHE A 190 3.84 25.51 -25.46
C PHE A 190 4.12 26.10 -24.05
N VAL A 191 4.77 27.27 -24.04
CA VAL A 191 5.16 27.98 -22.82
C VAL A 191 4.45 29.34 -22.74
N ASN A 192 3.53 29.46 -21.78
CA ASN A 192 2.73 30.66 -21.54
C ASN A 192 2.72 31.02 -20.04
N ALA A 193 1.95 32.04 -19.66
CA ALA A 193 1.91 32.51 -18.28
C ALA A 193 1.34 31.43 -17.33
N THR A 194 0.33 30.68 -17.78
CA THR A 194 -0.28 29.61 -17.01
C THR A 194 0.67 28.44 -16.83
N THR A 195 1.33 27.96 -17.90
CA THR A 195 2.28 26.84 -17.78
C THR A 195 3.47 27.19 -16.89
N ARG A 196 4.01 28.42 -16.98
CA ARG A 196 5.06 28.91 -16.05
C ARG A 196 4.60 28.94 -14.60
N THR A 197 3.35 29.35 -14.35
CA THR A 197 2.77 29.36 -13.01
C THR A 197 2.64 27.94 -12.45
N GLN A 198 2.18 26.99 -13.26
CA GLN A 198 2.06 25.59 -12.84
C GLN A 198 3.43 24.92 -12.66
N ASP A 199 4.42 25.22 -13.51
CA ASP A 199 5.79 24.72 -13.35
C ASP A 199 6.44 25.25 -12.07
N ALA A 200 6.18 26.51 -11.71
CA ALA A 200 6.60 27.08 -10.43
C ALA A 200 5.92 26.37 -9.24
N ARG A 201 4.63 26.01 -9.36
CA ARG A 201 3.93 25.21 -8.34
C ARG A 201 4.50 23.81 -8.19
N VAL A 202 4.90 23.15 -9.27
CA VAL A 202 5.58 21.83 -9.21
C VAL A 202 6.89 21.95 -8.42
N GLU A 203 7.67 22.99 -8.69
CA GLU A 203 8.94 23.20 -7.98
C GLU A 203 8.72 23.61 -6.51
N GLU A 204 7.72 24.44 -6.22
CA GLU A 204 7.31 24.78 -4.86
C GLU A 204 6.87 23.52 -4.09
N ALA A 205 6.03 22.70 -4.69
CA ALA A 205 5.56 21.46 -4.08
C ALA A 205 6.69 20.47 -3.81
N ARG A 206 7.66 20.39 -4.73
CA ARG A 206 8.88 19.59 -4.53
C ARG A 206 9.64 20.04 -3.28
N LEU A 207 9.87 21.35 -3.14
CA LEU A 207 10.57 21.91 -1.98
C LEU A 207 9.76 21.73 -0.70
N LEU A 208 8.44 21.92 -0.72
CA LEU A 208 7.57 21.64 0.42
C LEU A 208 7.65 20.18 0.87
N ALA A 209 7.62 19.24 -0.07
CA ALA A 209 7.75 17.82 0.23
C ALA A 209 9.12 17.46 0.85
N LEU A 210 10.21 18.07 0.36
CA LEU A 210 11.55 17.88 0.92
C LEU A 210 11.72 18.52 2.32
N ARG A 211 10.97 19.58 2.61
CA ARG A 211 10.91 20.23 3.94
C ARG A 211 10.00 19.51 4.93
N GLY A 212 9.42 18.37 4.57
CA GLY A 212 8.48 17.65 5.43
C GLY A 212 7.02 18.15 5.36
N ARG A 213 6.70 19.12 4.49
CA ARG A 213 5.36 19.71 4.35
C ARG A 213 4.60 19.09 3.18
N TYR A 214 4.57 17.76 3.12
CA TYR A 214 4.02 17.02 1.98
C TYR A 214 2.50 17.23 1.80
N GLU A 215 1.77 17.50 2.87
CA GLU A 215 0.32 17.76 2.84
C GLU A 215 -0.01 19.06 2.08
N GLU A 216 0.88 20.05 2.14
CA GLU A 216 0.77 21.29 1.37
C GLU A 216 1.24 21.11 -0.07
N ALA A 217 2.16 20.17 -0.31
CA ALA A 217 2.62 19.82 -1.65
C ALA A 217 1.56 19.08 -2.47
N LEU A 218 0.73 18.25 -1.82
CA LEU A 218 -0.30 17.43 -2.48
C LEU A 218 -1.24 18.24 -3.39
N PRO A 219 -1.98 19.26 -2.90
CA PRO A 219 -2.92 20.00 -3.74
C PRO A 219 -2.23 20.78 -4.87
N LEU A 220 -0.99 21.24 -4.67
CA LEU A 220 -0.20 21.90 -5.72
C LEU A 220 0.17 20.95 -6.85
N LEU A 221 0.54 19.70 -6.52
CA LEU A 221 0.85 18.67 -7.51
C LEU A 221 -0.40 18.16 -8.22
N GLU A 222 -1.52 18.03 -7.51
CA GLU A 222 -2.81 17.63 -8.10
C GLU A 222 -3.30 18.69 -9.11
N GLU A 223 -3.23 19.96 -8.73
CA GLU A 223 -3.53 21.07 -9.62
C GLU A 223 -2.57 21.06 -10.83
N ALA A 224 -1.25 20.98 -10.64
CA ALA A 224 -0.31 20.94 -11.76
C ALA A 224 -0.49 19.72 -12.67
N LEU A 225 -0.85 18.55 -12.10
CA LEU A 225 -1.16 17.34 -12.86
C LEU A 225 -2.39 17.54 -13.74
N SER A 226 -3.41 18.27 -13.26
CA SER A 226 -4.60 18.57 -14.06
C SER A 226 -4.29 19.39 -15.32
N PHE A 227 -3.20 20.16 -15.32
CA PHE A 227 -2.67 20.88 -16.49
C PHE A 227 -1.66 20.04 -17.32
N GLY A 228 -1.47 18.76 -16.98
CA GLY A 228 -0.52 17.86 -17.63
C GLY A 228 0.95 18.26 -17.45
N ARG A 229 1.29 19.02 -16.39
CA ARG A 229 2.66 19.54 -16.26
C ARG A 229 3.69 18.45 -16.03
N PRO A 230 4.89 18.54 -16.64
CA PRO A 230 5.96 17.58 -16.44
C PRO A 230 6.30 17.38 -14.95
N ARG A 231 6.69 16.16 -14.57
CA ARG A 231 7.06 15.73 -13.20
C ARG A 231 5.95 15.76 -12.16
N SER A 232 4.81 16.41 -12.41
CA SER A 232 3.70 16.48 -11.45
C SER A 232 3.19 15.08 -11.04
N ALA A 233 2.97 14.20 -12.03
CA ALA A 233 2.57 12.82 -11.82
C ALA A 233 3.60 12.02 -11.01
N ASP A 234 4.88 12.12 -11.38
CA ASP A 234 5.97 11.36 -10.74
C ASP A 234 6.16 11.74 -9.26
N LEU A 235 6.10 13.03 -8.96
CA LEU A 235 6.21 13.54 -7.60
C LEU A 235 4.97 13.16 -6.77
N LEU A 236 3.77 13.33 -7.35
CA LEU A 236 2.52 12.98 -6.68
C LEU A 236 2.43 11.47 -6.39
N ASN A 237 2.89 10.64 -7.32
CA ASN A 237 2.92 9.20 -7.15
C ASN A 237 3.87 8.77 -6.03
N GLN A 238 5.02 9.44 -5.82
CA GLN A 238 5.88 9.17 -4.66
C GLN A 238 5.18 9.46 -3.33
N LEU A 239 4.48 10.59 -3.22
CA LEU A 239 3.69 10.92 -2.03
C LEU A 239 2.62 9.85 -1.78
N ARG A 240 1.85 9.51 -2.82
CA ARG A 240 0.77 8.52 -2.75
C ARG A 240 1.26 7.10 -2.46
N HIS A 241 2.45 6.72 -2.95
CA HIS A 241 3.02 5.40 -2.73
C HIS A 241 3.47 5.23 -1.27
N LEU A 242 4.04 6.27 -0.64
CA LEU A 242 4.43 6.22 0.76
C LEU A 242 3.23 6.36 1.72
N THR A 243 2.19 7.11 1.36
CA THR A 243 0.96 7.16 2.18
C THR A 243 0.11 5.89 2.09
N ALA A 244 0.23 5.13 0.99
CA ALA A 244 -0.47 3.87 0.76
C ALA A 244 0.48 2.80 0.18
N PRO A 245 1.39 2.26 1.03
CA PRO A 245 2.38 1.27 0.61
C PRO A 245 1.68 -0.01 0.15
N GLY A 246 1.90 -0.42 -1.10
CA GLY A 246 1.32 -1.62 -1.70
C GLY A 246 0.37 -1.37 -2.88
N GLY A 247 0.02 -0.12 -3.16
CA GLY A 247 -0.63 0.25 -4.42
C GLY A 247 0.37 0.26 -5.57
N ASP A 248 -0.03 -0.25 -6.75
CA ASP A 248 0.75 -0.09 -7.97
C ASP A 248 0.74 1.38 -8.40
N ARG A 249 1.90 1.90 -8.81
CA ARG A 249 2.09 3.31 -9.19
C ARG A 249 3.00 3.37 -10.41
N ASP A 250 2.57 4.14 -11.40
CA ASP A 250 3.35 4.31 -12.62
C ASP A 250 4.25 5.56 -12.56
N TYR A 251 5.52 5.40 -12.92
CA TYR A 251 6.48 6.49 -13.08
C TYR A 251 6.83 6.74 -14.56
N GLY A 252 6.07 6.17 -15.49
CA GLY A 252 6.19 6.44 -16.92
C GLY A 252 7.61 6.23 -17.44
N LEU A 253 8.15 7.24 -18.13
CA LEU A 253 9.50 7.22 -18.68
C LEU A 253 10.61 7.48 -17.64
N LEU A 254 10.26 7.94 -16.43
CA LEU A 254 11.26 8.24 -15.39
C LEU A 254 12.02 7.00 -14.95
N VAL A 255 11.42 5.81 -15.06
CA VAL A 255 12.07 4.52 -14.76
C VAL A 255 13.35 4.27 -15.58
N ALA A 256 13.45 4.88 -16.77
CA ALA A 256 14.62 4.77 -17.64
C ALA A 256 15.70 5.82 -17.37
N ASP A 257 15.45 6.85 -16.54
CA ASP A 257 16.50 7.79 -16.11
C ASP A 257 17.53 7.04 -15.27
N PRO A 258 18.82 6.99 -15.67
CA PRO A 258 19.86 6.25 -14.93
C PRO A 258 20.01 6.65 -13.46
N ARG A 259 19.63 7.88 -13.09
CA ARG A 259 19.67 8.37 -11.71
C ARG A 259 18.53 7.82 -10.86
N CYS A 260 17.38 7.54 -11.48
CA CYS A 260 16.16 7.08 -10.80
C CYS A 260 15.94 5.56 -10.94
N LEU A 261 16.58 4.93 -11.94
CA LEU A 261 16.45 3.51 -12.24
C LEU A 261 16.65 2.60 -11.01
N PRO A 262 17.67 2.80 -10.15
CA PRO A 262 17.85 1.97 -8.96
C PRO A 262 16.70 2.07 -7.93
N GLU A 263 15.98 3.19 -7.92
CA GLU A 263 14.85 3.44 -7.01
C GLU A 263 13.53 2.90 -7.58
N LEU A 264 13.34 2.99 -8.91
CA LEU A 264 12.04 2.77 -9.55
C LEU A 264 11.88 1.40 -10.20
N LEU A 265 12.92 0.87 -10.85
CA LEU A 265 12.83 -0.38 -11.59
C LEU A 265 12.45 -1.58 -10.70
N PRO A 266 13.02 -1.76 -9.49
CA PRO A 266 12.61 -2.82 -8.59
C PRO A 266 11.16 -2.71 -8.12
N LEU A 267 10.63 -1.49 -7.95
CA LEU A 267 9.22 -1.25 -7.60
C LEU A 267 8.29 -1.74 -8.71
N HIS A 268 8.58 -1.36 -9.96
CA HIS A 268 7.82 -1.82 -11.12
C HIS A 268 7.88 -3.34 -11.31
N ALA A 269 8.95 -4.00 -10.84
CA ALA A 269 9.12 -5.44 -10.93
C ALA A 269 8.37 -6.22 -9.84
N MET A 270 7.85 -5.57 -8.78
CA MET A 270 7.20 -6.25 -7.65
C MET A 270 5.97 -7.07 -8.08
N GLU A 271 5.06 -6.47 -8.83
CA GLU A 271 3.81 -7.12 -9.25
C GLU A 271 4.02 -8.22 -10.30
N PRO A 272 4.79 -8.03 -11.39
CA PRO A 272 5.10 -9.11 -12.34
C PRO A 272 5.93 -10.24 -11.70
N ALA A 273 6.75 -9.95 -10.69
CA ALA A 273 7.42 -10.99 -9.91
C ALA A 273 6.44 -11.89 -9.15
N ARG A 274 5.31 -11.34 -8.66
CA ARG A 274 4.26 -12.09 -7.96
C ARG A 274 3.35 -12.87 -8.91
N ARG A 275 2.99 -12.27 -10.05
CA ARG A 275 2.01 -12.86 -11.01
C ARG A 275 2.62 -13.87 -11.99
N GLY A 276 3.94 -13.84 -12.20
CA GLY A 276 4.63 -14.79 -13.09
C GLY A 276 4.43 -14.53 -14.59
N GLY A 277 4.13 -13.29 -15.00
CA GLY A 277 4.04 -12.86 -16.40
C GLY A 277 5.23 -11.98 -16.79
N ASP A 278 6.00 -12.40 -17.78
CA ASP A 278 7.37 -11.90 -18.01
C ASP A 278 7.45 -11.02 -19.26
N ASP A 279 7.00 -11.54 -20.40
CA ASP A 279 7.32 -10.95 -21.70
C ASP A 279 6.61 -9.62 -21.97
N HIS A 280 5.36 -9.47 -21.50
CA HIS A 280 4.63 -8.22 -21.67
C HIS A 280 5.27 -7.07 -20.88
N TRP A 281 5.64 -7.32 -19.62
CA TRP A 281 6.30 -6.32 -18.78
C TRP A 281 7.70 -5.98 -19.32
N LEU A 282 8.47 -6.98 -19.76
CA LEU A 282 9.78 -6.76 -20.38
C LEU A 282 9.67 -5.93 -21.67
N GLY A 283 8.68 -6.20 -22.52
CA GLY A 283 8.41 -5.40 -23.71
C GLY A 283 8.06 -3.95 -23.37
N MET A 284 7.23 -3.76 -22.34
CA MET A 284 6.83 -2.43 -21.87
C MET A 284 8.02 -1.64 -21.27
N MET A 285 8.88 -2.27 -20.47
CA MET A 285 10.12 -1.66 -19.96
C MET A 285 11.10 -1.29 -21.09
N ALA A 286 11.24 -2.16 -22.09
CA ALA A 286 12.06 -1.89 -23.27
C ALA A 286 11.52 -0.70 -24.08
N ALA A 287 10.20 -0.60 -24.26
CA ALA A 287 9.56 0.54 -24.93
C ALA A 287 9.76 1.87 -24.17
N ARG A 288 9.93 1.81 -22.85
CA ARG A 288 10.26 2.97 -22.00
C ARG A 288 11.75 3.33 -22.00
N GLY A 289 12.60 2.53 -22.66
CA GLY A 289 14.04 2.77 -22.76
C GLY A 289 14.91 2.04 -21.73
N VAL A 290 14.35 1.11 -20.95
CA VAL A 290 15.14 0.28 -20.03
C VAL A 290 15.76 -0.88 -20.81
N ALA A 291 17.06 -1.12 -20.64
CA ALA A 291 17.72 -2.27 -21.26
C ALA A 291 17.10 -3.59 -20.78
N ARG A 292 16.76 -4.48 -21.73
CA ARG A 292 16.05 -5.73 -21.43
C ARG A 292 16.77 -6.58 -20.38
N ASP A 293 18.08 -6.76 -20.52
CA ASP A 293 18.90 -7.52 -19.56
C ASP A 293 18.84 -6.94 -18.14
N THR A 294 18.76 -5.62 -18.01
CA THR A 294 18.61 -4.94 -16.71
C THR A 294 17.24 -5.19 -16.11
N ALA A 295 16.18 -5.12 -16.91
CA ALA A 295 14.82 -5.42 -16.49
C ALA A 295 14.66 -6.90 -16.08
N GLU A 296 15.24 -7.83 -16.85
CA GLU A 296 15.26 -9.27 -16.53
C GLU A 296 16.01 -9.55 -15.22
N ALA A 297 17.17 -8.92 -15.01
CA ALA A 297 17.93 -9.05 -13.77
C ALA A 297 17.13 -8.54 -12.55
N ALA A 298 16.47 -7.38 -12.68
CA ALA A 298 15.61 -6.85 -11.62
C ALA A 298 14.43 -7.77 -11.31
N LEU A 299 13.71 -8.24 -12.34
CA LEU A 299 12.58 -9.16 -12.20
C LEU A 299 13.00 -10.46 -11.52
N ARG A 300 14.13 -11.05 -11.94
CA ARG A 300 14.69 -12.25 -11.33
C ARG A 300 15.05 -12.03 -9.86
N ALA A 301 15.72 -10.93 -9.54
CA ALA A 301 16.08 -10.61 -8.16
C ALA A 301 14.85 -10.43 -7.26
N MET A 302 13.78 -9.83 -7.78
CA MET A 302 12.51 -9.68 -7.07
C MET A 302 11.80 -11.02 -6.84
N ARG A 303 11.79 -11.91 -7.84
CA ARG A 303 11.22 -13.26 -7.73
C ARG A 303 11.94 -14.12 -6.71
N ASP A 304 13.26 -14.12 -6.79
CA ASP A 304 14.12 -14.89 -5.89
C ASP A 304 14.11 -14.28 -4.46
N GLY A 305 13.53 -13.09 -4.28
CA GLY A 305 13.57 -12.34 -3.02
C GLY A 305 14.98 -11.93 -2.61
N SER A 306 15.90 -11.87 -3.58
CA SER A 306 17.32 -11.58 -3.39
C SER A 306 17.65 -10.11 -3.61
N HIS A 307 16.70 -9.31 -4.13
CA HIS A 307 16.86 -7.86 -4.27
C HIS A 307 17.24 -7.21 -2.93
N ARG A 308 18.15 -6.24 -3.01
CA ARG A 308 18.60 -5.42 -1.89
C ARG A 308 18.58 -3.98 -2.35
N TYR A 309 17.94 -3.12 -1.56
CA TYR A 309 18.01 -1.68 -1.79
C TYR A 309 19.33 -1.17 -1.20
N GLU A 310 20.28 -0.79 -2.06
CA GLU A 310 21.64 -0.38 -1.68
C GLU A 310 21.96 1.01 -2.26
N PRO A 311 21.30 2.08 -1.76
CA PRO A 311 21.62 3.43 -2.19
C PRO A 311 23.03 3.83 -1.72
N PRO A 312 23.69 4.80 -2.37
CA PRO A 312 25.03 5.23 -1.96
C PRO A 312 25.03 6.04 -0.65
N GLY A 313 26.23 6.34 -0.15
CA GLY A 313 26.44 7.33 0.91
C GLY A 313 26.06 6.88 2.33
N ALA A 314 25.78 7.86 3.19
CA ALA A 314 25.43 7.63 4.59
C ALA A 314 24.07 6.92 4.75
N TRP A 315 23.10 7.29 3.91
CA TRP A 315 21.81 6.63 3.83
C TRP A 315 21.95 5.13 3.51
N GLY A 316 22.75 4.76 2.50
CA GLY A 316 23.07 3.37 2.18
C GLY A 316 23.60 2.54 3.35
N ARG A 317 24.53 3.11 4.13
CA ARG A 317 25.06 2.43 5.33
C ARG A 317 24.00 2.26 6.41
N ALA A 318 23.07 3.20 6.55
CA ALA A 318 21.95 3.07 7.47
C ALA A 318 20.96 2.01 7.00
N VAL A 319 20.62 1.98 5.71
CA VAL A 319 19.77 0.96 5.08
C VAL A 319 20.36 -0.43 5.29
N SER A 320 21.66 -0.62 5.05
CA SER A 320 22.34 -1.90 5.29
C SER A 320 22.27 -2.35 6.75
N ARG A 321 22.55 -1.45 7.72
CA ARG A 321 22.42 -1.77 9.16
C ARG A 321 20.98 -2.09 9.55
N ALA A 322 20.01 -1.31 9.08
CA ALA A 322 18.60 -1.55 9.33
C ALA A 322 18.17 -2.92 8.77
N ARG A 323 18.62 -3.28 7.58
CA ARG A 323 18.32 -4.58 6.96
C ARG A 323 18.90 -5.74 7.77
N ASP A 324 20.11 -5.58 8.29
CA ASP A 324 20.76 -6.57 9.16
C ASP A 324 20.01 -6.76 10.48
N SER A 325 19.45 -5.71 11.07
CA SER A 325 18.56 -5.82 12.24
C SER A 325 17.22 -6.46 11.87
N ALA A 326 16.58 -6.00 10.80
CA ALA A 326 15.24 -6.43 10.40
C ALA A 326 15.19 -7.92 10.02
N ARG A 327 16.23 -8.46 9.35
CA ARG A 327 16.28 -9.89 8.99
C ARG A 327 16.33 -10.82 10.20
N TRP A 328 16.72 -10.29 11.37
CA TRP A 328 16.72 -11.00 12.64
C TRP A 328 15.51 -10.65 13.52
N GLY A 329 14.55 -9.91 13.00
CA GLY A 329 13.32 -9.58 13.71
C GLY A 329 13.39 -8.33 14.59
N GLU A 330 14.51 -7.62 14.61
CA GLU A 330 14.66 -6.34 15.33
C GLU A 330 14.08 -5.18 14.50
N THR A 331 12.78 -5.26 14.19
CA THR A 331 12.12 -4.41 13.19
C THR A 331 11.98 -2.95 13.60
N ASP A 332 11.67 -2.69 14.86
CA ASP A 332 11.58 -1.33 15.41
C ASP A 332 12.97 -0.69 15.57
N ALA A 333 14.00 -1.48 15.90
CA ALA A 333 15.38 -1.01 15.90
C ALA A 333 15.84 -0.64 14.48
N ALA A 334 15.50 -1.46 13.48
CA ALA A 334 15.76 -1.16 12.08
C ALA A 334 15.08 0.14 11.65
N TRP A 335 13.82 0.35 12.03
CA TRP A 335 13.11 1.60 11.71
C TRP A 335 13.75 2.83 12.35
N ARG A 336 14.15 2.74 13.62
CA ARG A 336 14.85 3.84 14.31
C ARG A 336 16.14 4.24 13.59
N VAL A 337 16.92 3.27 13.10
CA VAL A 337 18.13 3.52 12.29
C VAL A 337 17.81 4.24 10.98
N LEU A 338 16.74 3.83 10.27
CA LEU A 338 16.30 4.50 9.04
C LEU A 338 15.84 5.94 9.34
N ARG A 339 14.96 6.11 10.32
CA ARG A 339 14.43 7.41 10.75
C ARG A 339 15.54 8.40 11.10
N GLU A 340 16.55 7.97 11.86
CA GLU A 340 17.68 8.81 12.26
C GLU A 340 18.58 9.21 11.07
N ALA A 341 18.69 8.35 10.06
CA ALA A 341 19.52 8.60 8.88
C ALA A 341 18.80 9.38 7.77
N LEU A 342 17.46 9.39 7.78
CA LEU A 342 16.64 9.97 6.72
C LEU A 342 16.92 11.46 6.44
N PRO A 343 17.19 12.33 7.43
CA PRO A 343 17.57 13.72 7.15
C PRO A 343 18.83 13.87 6.29
N GLY A 344 19.72 12.87 6.33
CA GLY A 344 20.93 12.78 5.51
C GLY A 344 20.74 12.08 4.16
N TRP A 345 19.50 11.75 3.76
CA TRP A 345 19.20 11.24 2.43
C TRP A 345 19.41 12.35 1.38
N GLU A 346 20.09 12.02 0.30
CA GLU A 346 20.32 12.90 -0.84
C GLU A 346 19.49 12.43 -2.04
N ALA A 347 18.78 13.36 -2.69
CA ALA A 347 17.97 13.04 -3.86
C ALA A 347 18.89 12.70 -5.06
N PRO A 348 18.74 11.52 -5.69
CA PRO A 348 19.53 11.16 -6.88
C PRO A 348 19.30 12.09 -8.08
N GLY A 349 18.18 12.80 -8.09
CA GLY A 349 17.82 13.78 -9.10
C GLY A 349 16.60 14.61 -8.70
N PRO A 350 16.25 15.65 -9.48
CA PRO A 350 15.14 16.55 -9.15
C PRO A 350 13.78 15.85 -9.18
N SER A 351 13.66 14.71 -9.86
CA SER A 351 12.41 13.95 -9.96
C SER A 351 12.17 13.00 -8.79
N LEU A 352 13.10 12.91 -7.83
CA LEU A 352 12.92 12.11 -6.61
C LEU A 352 12.85 13.02 -5.38
N ILE A 353 11.82 12.80 -4.58
CA ILE A 353 11.58 13.51 -3.32
C ILE A 353 11.60 12.57 -2.12
N ALA A 354 11.68 11.25 -2.31
CA ALA A 354 11.79 10.29 -1.21
C ALA A 354 12.52 9.01 -1.65
N PRO A 355 13.11 8.24 -0.70
CA PRO A 355 13.76 6.96 -0.97
C PRO A 355 12.73 5.84 -1.25
N VAL A 356 11.99 5.95 -2.36
CA VAL A 356 10.90 5.01 -2.69
C VAL A 356 11.39 3.59 -2.97
N GLY A 357 12.65 3.40 -3.35
CA GLY A 357 13.26 2.09 -3.54
C GLY A 357 13.29 1.24 -2.26
N LEU A 358 13.17 1.86 -1.08
CA LEU A 358 12.99 1.15 0.19
C LEU A 358 11.77 0.21 0.16
N LEU A 359 10.70 0.59 -0.54
CA LEU A 359 9.48 -0.21 -0.67
C LEU A 359 9.69 -1.52 -1.46
N ALA A 360 10.71 -1.57 -2.32
CA ALA A 360 11.04 -2.76 -3.10
C ALA A 360 11.88 -3.78 -2.32
N ASP A 361 12.54 -3.38 -1.23
CA ASP A 361 13.36 -4.32 -0.46
C ASP A 361 12.44 -5.36 0.23
N PRO A 362 12.68 -6.65 0.04
CA PRO A 362 11.80 -7.70 0.55
C PRO A 362 11.78 -7.78 2.09
N VAL A 363 12.82 -7.28 2.76
CA VAL A 363 12.93 -7.27 4.23
C VAL A 363 12.47 -5.92 4.78
N LEU A 364 12.97 -4.82 4.23
CA LEU A 364 12.68 -3.46 4.73
C LEU A 364 11.36 -2.88 4.22
N GLY A 365 10.92 -3.23 3.02
CA GLY A 365 9.70 -2.66 2.41
C GLY A 365 8.45 -2.93 3.24
N GLN A 366 8.39 -4.07 3.94
CA GLN A 366 7.30 -4.38 4.89
C GLN A 366 7.26 -3.42 6.07
N LEU A 367 8.42 -2.87 6.48
CA LEU A 367 8.49 -1.93 7.61
C LEU A 367 7.85 -0.58 7.28
N VAL A 368 7.68 -0.24 6.01
CA VAL A 368 7.06 1.01 5.58
C VAL A 368 5.54 0.83 5.63
N THR A 369 4.95 1.02 6.81
CA THR A 369 3.50 1.12 6.99
C THR A 369 3.00 2.50 6.53
N PRO A 370 1.67 2.71 6.35
CA PRO A 370 1.15 4.05 6.04
C PRO A 370 1.62 5.14 7.02
N GLU A 371 1.70 4.84 8.31
CA GLU A 371 2.15 5.77 9.36
C GLU A 371 3.64 6.09 9.19
N ARG A 372 4.46 5.06 8.99
CA ARG A 372 5.91 5.19 8.76
C ARG A 372 6.23 5.86 7.42
N GLY A 373 5.40 5.66 6.40
CA GLY A 373 5.49 6.36 5.13
C GLY A 373 5.16 7.84 5.26
N ARG A 374 4.12 8.21 6.04
CA ARG A 374 3.86 9.61 6.42
C ARG A 374 5.02 10.21 7.21
N GLU A 375 5.64 9.45 8.12
CA GLU A 375 6.84 9.89 8.84
C GLU A 375 8.02 10.16 7.90
N ILE A 376 8.24 9.30 6.88
CA ILE A 376 9.24 9.56 5.84
C ILE A 376 8.95 10.89 5.14
N LEU A 377 7.71 11.08 4.70
CA LEU A 377 7.29 12.27 3.96
C LEU A 377 7.35 13.54 4.80
N ALA A 378 7.04 13.44 6.10
CA ALA A 378 7.08 14.55 7.05
C ALA A 378 8.48 14.88 7.56
N THR A 379 9.48 14.01 7.35
CA THR A 379 10.86 14.25 7.76
C THR A 379 11.58 15.14 6.74
N PRO A 380 12.11 16.31 7.14
CA PRO A 380 12.94 17.14 6.27
C PRO A 380 14.20 16.39 5.81
N ARG A 381 14.55 16.50 4.53
CA ARG A 381 15.61 15.71 3.89
C ARG A 381 16.22 16.42 2.69
N ALA A 382 17.27 15.85 2.11
CA ALA A 382 18.00 16.40 0.96
C ALA A 382 18.53 17.83 1.17
N GLY A 383 18.96 18.15 2.39
CA GLY A 383 19.50 19.46 2.75
C GLY A 383 18.46 20.55 3.05
N GLU A 384 17.17 20.26 2.90
CA GLU A 384 16.10 21.18 3.25
C GLU A 384 15.81 21.17 4.76
N SER A 385 15.31 22.29 5.28
CA SER A 385 14.97 22.45 6.70
C SER A 385 13.45 22.56 6.90
N GLY A 386 12.94 21.95 7.96
CA GLY A 386 11.52 21.97 8.32
C GLY A 386 11.25 21.42 9.72
N PRO A 387 9.98 21.36 10.16
CA PRO A 387 9.62 20.78 11.44
C PRO A 387 9.86 19.26 11.42
N ALA A 388 10.59 18.74 12.41
CA ALA A 388 10.73 17.30 12.57
C ALA A 388 9.40 16.69 13.05
N PRO A 389 8.92 15.59 12.44
CA PRO A 389 7.71 14.93 12.88
C PRO A 389 7.92 14.24 14.25
N GLY A 390 6.83 14.03 14.98
CA GLY A 390 6.85 13.12 16.13
C GLY A 390 7.12 11.69 15.66
N PRO A 391 7.91 10.90 16.41
CA PRO A 391 8.21 9.52 16.02
C PRO A 391 6.95 8.67 15.99
N VAL A 392 6.81 7.83 14.96
CA VAL A 392 5.77 6.81 14.93
C VAL A 392 6.06 5.78 16.03
N PRO A 393 5.05 5.36 16.82
CA PRO A 393 5.24 4.31 17.83
C PRO A 393 5.80 3.00 17.26
N ASP A 394 6.53 2.27 18.10
CA ASP A 394 7.02 0.94 17.79
C ASP A 394 5.86 -0.01 17.46
N LEU A 395 6.07 -0.91 16.48
CA LEU A 395 5.03 -1.84 15.99
C LEU A 395 4.90 -3.07 16.89
N ASP A 396 5.98 -3.46 17.55
CA ASP A 396 6.02 -4.63 18.41
C ASP A 396 5.59 -4.28 19.84
N PRO A 397 4.52 -4.93 20.36
CA PRO A 397 4.19 -4.80 21.77
C PRO A 397 5.27 -5.48 22.63
N PRO A 398 5.48 -5.02 23.87
CA PRO A 398 6.48 -5.60 24.76
C PRO A 398 6.14 -7.06 25.12
N GLY A 399 7.19 -7.88 25.23
CA GLY A 399 7.11 -9.24 25.77
C GLY A 399 6.40 -10.24 24.85
N LEU A 400 5.57 -11.09 25.47
CA LEU A 400 4.94 -12.26 24.84
C LEU A 400 3.41 -12.21 24.83
N ALA A 401 2.81 -11.28 25.58
CA ALA A 401 1.36 -11.20 25.81
C ALA A 401 0.53 -11.16 24.51
N TRP A 402 1.09 -10.62 23.42
CA TRP A 402 0.40 -10.54 22.14
C TRP A 402 0.05 -11.90 21.53
N LEU A 403 0.70 -12.99 21.96
CA LEU A 403 0.40 -14.36 21.51
C LEU A 403 -1.03 -14.80 21.87
N THR A 404 -1.66 -14.22 22.89
CA THR A 404 -3.05 -14.54 23.29
C THR A 404 -4.11 -13.68 22.60
N GLY A 405 -3.68 -12.67 21.82
CA GLY A 405 -4.53 -11.66 21.20
C GLY A 405 -5.45 -12.18 20.08
N PRO A 406 -6.49 -11.43 19.70
CA PRO A 406 -7.45 -11.86 18.67
C PRO A 406 -6.81 -12.05 17.28
N GLU A 407 -5.68 -11.39 17.00
CA GLU A 407 -4.92 -11.55 15.74
C GLU A 407 -4.23 -12.92 15.61
N THR A 408 -4.07 -13.67 16.71
CA THR A 408 -3.55 -15.06 16.70
C THR A 408 -4.66 -16.11 16.71
N ARG A 409 -5.94 -15.73 16.85
CA ARG A 409 -7.11 -16.65 16.91
C ARG A 409 -7.76 -16.93 15.55
N ARG A 410 -7.18 -16.41 14.48
CA ARG A 410 -7.39 -16.80 13.06
C ARG A 410 -6.00 -16.96 12.44
N PRO A 411 -5.82 -17.74 11.34
CA PRO A 411 -4.50 -18.01 10.78
C PRO A 411 -3.63 -16.75 10.76
N PRO A 412 -2.41 -16.82 11.33
CA PRO A 412 -1.48 -17.90 11.01
C PRO A 412 -1.03 -18.85 12.13
N PHE A 413 -1.53 -18.81 13.38
CA PHE A 413 -1.07 -19.72 14.45
C PHE A 413 -2.23 -20.51 15.06
N ASP A 414 -2.05 -21.81 15.31
CA ASP A 414 -3.01 -22.65 16.03
C ASP A 414 -2.48 -23.10 17.41
N GLY A 415 -1.16 -23.07 17.61
CA GLY A 415 -0.40 -23.17 18.85
C GLY A 415 0.98 -22.52 18.67
N TYR A 416 1.94 -22.75 19.57
CA TYR A 416 3.32 -22.33 19.33
C TYR A 416 4.32 -23.11 20.20
N ARG A 417 5.54 -23.25 19.69
CA ARG A 417 6.71 -23.64 20.47
C ARG A 417 7.89 -22.74 20.17
N CYS A 418 8.66 -22.41 21.19
CA CYS A 418 9.78 -21.50 21.05
C CYS A 418 10.95 -21.91 21.94
N VAL A 419 12.17 -21.69 21.44
CA VAL A 419 13.40 -21.82 22.20
C VAL A 419 14.12 -20.48 22.19
N TRP A 420 14.51 -19.98 23.35
CA TRP A 420 15.42 -18.85 23.48
C TRP A 420 16.77 -19.34 24.01
N VAL A 421 17.85 -18.83 23.44
CA VAL A 421 19.23 -19.14 23.85
C VAL A 421 19.97 -17.83 24.11
N GLU A 422 20.43 -17.65 25.35
CA GLU A 422 21.12 -16.45 25.81
C GLU A 422 22.54 -16.41 25.25
N GLY A 423 22.94 -15.26 24.70
CA GLY A 423 24.30 -15.00 24.22
C GLY A 423 24.69 -15.74 22.93
N ALA A 424 23.81 -16.58 22.37
CA ALA A 424 24.04 -17.23 21.08
C ALA A 424 23.79 -16.26 19.92
N ASP A 425 24.59 -16.33 18.86
CA ASP A 425 24.25 -15.67 17.60
C ASP A 425 23.14 -16.48 16.88
N PRO A 426 22.11 -15.84 16.30
CA PRO A 426 21.06 -16.52 15.56
C PRO A 426 21.57 -17.48 14.48
N THR A 427 22.74 -17.21 13.87
CA THR A 427 23.35 -18.11 12.87
C THR A 427 23.78 -19.46 13.43
N LEU A 428 23.93 -19.57 14.75
CA LEU A 428 24.35 -20.80 15.43
C LEU A 428 23.16 -21.69 15.85
N LEU A 429 21.93 -21.18 15.79
CA LEU A 429 20.74 -21.95 16.19
C LEU A 429 20.54 -23.23 15.38
N PRO A 430 20.79 -23.30 14.06
CA PRO A 430 20.72 -24.57 13.33
C PRO A 430 21.72 -25.61 13.84
N ALA A 431 22.92 -25.21 14.25
CA ALA A 431 23.90 -26.14 14.80
C ALA A 431 23.51 -26.65 16.20
N LEU A 432 22.83 -25.81 16.99
CA LEU A 432 22.39 -26.14 18.35
C LEU A 432 21.08 -26.94 18.39
N LEU A 433 20.14 -26.60 17.50
CA LEU A 433 18.75 -27.08 17.55
C LEU A 433 18.34 -27.89 16.32
N GLY A 434 19.09 -27.80 15.22
CA GLY A 434 18.80 -28.42 13.93
C GLY A 434 19.43 -29.79 13.75
N GLU A 435 18.93 -30.53 12.77
CA GLU A 435 19.48 -31.82 12.33
C GLU A 435 20.96 -31.71 11.88
N GLU A 436 21.60 -32.85 11.64
CA GLU A 436 22.93 -32.87 11.03
C GLU A 436 22.87 -32.12 9.68
N ASP A 437 23.81 -31.19 9.45
CA ASP A 437 23.86 -30.28 8.30
C ASP A 437 22.70 -29.27 8.15
N ALA A 438 21.94 -28.99 9.21
CA ALA A 438 20.91 -27.95 9.17
C ALA A 438 21.50 -26.56 8.85
N THR A 439 20.92 -25.88 7.84
CA THR A 439 21.32 -24.55 7.40
C THR A 439 20.16 -23.57 7.43
N LEU A 440 20.45 -22.27 7.57
CA LEU A 440 19.44 -21.23 7.47
C LEU A 440 19.01 -21.02 6.02
N SER A 441 17.70 -20.93 5.81
CA SER A 441 17.12 -20.47 4.55
C SER A 441 17.35 -18.97 4.33
N VAL A 442 17.21 -18.53 3.08
CA VAL A 442 17.03 -17.10 2.78
C VAL A 442 15.77 -16.57 3.49
N PRO A 443 15.71 -15.29 3.92
CA PRO A 443 14.54 -14.76 4.61
C PRO A 443 13.23 -15.00 3.83
N VAL A 444 12.28 -15.68 4.46
CA VAL A 444 11.00 -16.08 3.86
C VAL A 444 9.87 -15.24 4.41
N ASP A 445 8.87 -14.96 3.56
CA ASP A 445 7.60 -14.38 4.02
C ASP A 445 6.94 -15.32 5.03
N GLN A 446 6.72 -14.84 6.25
CA GLN A 446 6.19 -15.67 7.33
C GLN A 446 4.78 -16.18 7.05
N ARG A 447 4.01 -15.49 6.20
CA ARG A 447 2.67 -15.95 5.74
C ARG A 447 2.76 -17.19 4.85
N MET A 448 3.93 -17.47 4.29
CA MET A 448 4.18 -18.61 3.40
C MET A 448 4.74 -19.82 4.14
N VAL A 449 5.24 -19.66 5.38
CA VAL A 449 5.84 -20.74 6.18
C VAL A 449 4.88 -21.93 6.40
N PRO A 450 3.58 -21.75 6.67
CA PRO A 450 2.65 -22.89 6.85
C PRO A 450 2.57 -23.80 5.61
N TRP A 451 2.82 -23.23 4.43
CA TRP A 451 2.76 -23.92 3.14
C TRP A 451 4.11 -24.55 2.73
N ARG A 452 5.17 -24.33 3.52
CA ARG A 452 6.54 -24.84 3.34
C ARG A 452 6.82 -26.10 4.16
N MET A 453 5.82 -26.96 4.37
CA MET A 453 6.05 -28.34 4.80
C MET A 453 7.20 -28.95 3.96
N PRO A 454 8.12 -29.74 4.53
CA PRO A 454 9.24 -30.31 3.79
C PRO A 454 8.70 -31.09 2.59
N LYS A 455 8.79 -30.48 1.40
CA LYS A 455 8.39 -31.12 0.14
C LYS A 455 9.64 -31.71 -0.46
N ASP A 456 9.87 -32.99 -0.20
CA ASP A 456 10.74 -33.87 -1.00
C ASP A 456 12.11 -33.28 -1.38
N ASP A 457 12.90 -32.81 -0.41
CA ASP A 457 14.30 -32.41 -0.63
C ASP A 457 15.26 -33.62 -0.65
N GLY A 458 14.81 -34.79 -1.11
CA GLY A 458 15.62 -36.01 -1.21
C GLY A 458 15.95 -36.70 0.13
N TRP A 459 15.46 -36.19 1.25
CA TRP A 459 15.57 -36.82 2.57
C TRP A 459 14.47 -37.86 2.78
N ALA A 460 14.77 -38.92 3.56
CA ALA A 460 13.77 -39.89 3.97
C ALA A 460 12.59 -39.17 4.66
N PRO A 461 11.32 -39.54 4.35
CA PRO A 461 10.18 -38.88 4.96
C PRO A 461 10.27 -38.97 6.49
N PRO A 462 9.93 -37.89 7.21
CA PRO A 462 9.96 -37.89 8.67
C PRO A 462 9.14 -39.06 9.20
N GLN A 463 9.67 -39.68 10.24
CA GLN A 463 9.00 -40.80 10.85
C GLN A 463 7.70 -40.33 11.53
N PRO A 464 6.62 -41.14 11.58
CA PRO A 464 5.31 -40.70 12.07
C PRO A 464 5.26 -40.18 13.51
N TRP A 465 6.31 -40.41 14.31
CA TRP A 465 6.43 -39.93 15.69
C TRP A 465 7.29 -38.66 15.83
N GLU A 466 7.94 -38.22 14.75
CA GLU A 466 8.80 -37.05 14.79
C GLU A 466 7.98 -35.77 14.64
N ASP A 467 8.25 -34.81 15.51
CA ASP A 467 7.70 -33.47 15.38
C ASP A 467 8.75 -32.57 14.71
N ARG A 468 8.77 -32.63 13.37
CA ARG A 468 9.61 -31.79 12.53
C ARG A 468 8.79 -30.65 11.92
N GLY A 469 8.79 -29.50 12.59
CA GLY A 469 8.24 -28.25 12.07
C GLY A 469 9.27 -27.43 11.32
N VAL A 470 8.90 -26.21 10.92
CA VAL A 470 9.83 -25.21 10.37
C VAL A 470 9.93 -24.09 11.39
N ALA A 471 11.12 -23.84 11.92
CA ALA A 471 11.34 -22.81 12.94
C ALA A 471 11.93 -21.54 12.32
N SER A 472 11.28 -20.40 12.59
CA SER A 472 11.76 -19.06 12.24
C SER A 472 12.76 -18.57 13.28
N VAL A 473 13.84 -17.95 12.81
CA VAL A 473 14.98 -17.57 13.65
C VAL A 473 15.13 -16.06 13.72
N GLY A 474 15.45 -15.56 14.91
CA GLY A 474 15.75 -14.16 15.11
C GLY A 474 16.43 -13.87 16.44
N ARG A 475 16.47 -12.59 16.77
CA ARG A 475 17.01 -12.03 18.00
C ARG A 475 15.96 -11.13 18.65
N THR A 476 15.94 -11.11 19.97
CA THR A 476 15.12 -10.21 20.77
C THR A 476 15.99 -9.36 21.69
N ALA A 477 15.37 -8.39 22.37
CA ALA A 477 16.05 -7.59 23.38
C ALA A 477 16.67 -8.48 24.47
N GLY A 478 17.77 -8.03 25.08
CA GLY A 478 18.39 -8.74 26.20
C GLY A 478 19.34 -9.90 25.81
N ALA A 479 19.89 -9.87 24.59
CA ALA A 479 20.87 -10.85 24.07
C ALA A 479 20.33 -12.29 23.89
N TRP A 480 19.01 -12.44 23.73
CA TRP A 480 18.37 -13.71 23.40
C TRP A 480 18.26 -13.90 21.90
N SER A 481 18.67 -15.07 21.41
CA SER A 481 18.31 -15.55 20.07
C SER A 481 17.17 -16.55 20.20
N PHE A 482 16.20 -16.50 19.29
CA PHE A 482 15.02 -17.36 19.34
C PHE A 482 14.87 -18.23 18.09
N ALA A 483 14.29 -19.41 18.29
CA ALA A 483 13.70 -20.25 17.25
C ALA A 483 12.22 -20.43 17.56
N PHE A 484 11.33 -20.04 16.65
CA PHE A 484 9.88 -20.03 16.85
C PHE A 484 9.16 -20.86 15.78
N ASP A 485 8.27 -21.74 16.21
CA ASP A 485 7.39 -22.52 15.35
C ASP A 485 5.94 -22.32 15.81
N GLY A 486 5.11 -21.75 14.93
CA GLY A 486 3.71 -21.42 15.20
C GLY A 486 2.71 -22.52 14.85
N HIS A 487 3.18 -23.72 14.50
CA HIS A 487 2.34 -24.87 14.14
C HIS A 487 2.87 -26.17 14.79
N PRO A 488 3.06 -26.19 16.12
CA PRO A 488 3.59 -27.37 16.80
C PRO A 488 2.59 -28.54 16.71
N GLN A 489 3.10 -29.77 16.82
CA GLN A 489 2.22 -30.91 17.11
C GLN A 489 1.77 -30.88 18.58
N PHE A 490 0.91 -31.81 18.99
CA PHE A 490 0.52 -31.94 20.39
C PHE A 490 1.67 -32.49 21.24
N LEU A 491 1.93 -31.85 22.39
CA LEU A 491 2.90 -32.28 23.37
C LEU A 491 2.51 -33.64 23.97
N ASN A 492 3.34 -34.66 23.73
CA ASN A 492 3.08 -36.03 24.18
C ASN A 492 4.13 -36.50 25.20
N ASP A 493 3.93 -37.67 25.80
CA ASP A 493 4.80 -38.21 26.87
C ASP A 493 6.21 -38.61 26.41
N ARG A 494 6.49 -38.54 25.10
CA ARG A 494 7.82 -38.74 24.52
C ARG A 494 8.54 -37.40 24.27
N PHE A 495 8.00 -36.29 24.76
CA PHE A 495 8.66 -35.00 24.69
C PHE A 495 10.02 -35.03 25.43
N VAL A 496 11.05 -34.50 24.78
CA VAL A 496 12.39 -34.31 25.30
C VAL A 496 12.74 -32.85 25.06
N SER A 497 12.90 -32.09 26.15
CA SER A 497 13.19 -30.66 26.03
C SER A 497 14.58 -30.42 25.40
N PRO A 498 14.68 -29.53 24.41
CA PRO A 498 15.96 -29.08 23.89
C PRO A 498 16.67 -28.06 24.80
N ALA A 499 16.10 -27.68 25.96
CA ALA A 499 16.68 -26.65 26.83
C ALA A 499 18.12 -26.98 27.24
N ALA A 500 18.35 -28.18 27.77
CA ALA A 500 19.67 -28.63 28.19
C ALA A 500 20.71 -28.59 27.04
N PRO A 501 20.51 -29.27 25.89
CA PRO A 501 21.48 -29.21 24.79
C PRO A 501 21.65 -27.80 24.19
N ALA A 502 20.62 -26.95 24.21
CA ALA A 502 20.70 -25.59 23.70
C ALA A 502 21.46 -24.62 24.64
N SER A 503 21.54 -24.94 25.94
CA SER A 503 22.15 -24.09 26.98
C SER A 503 23.68 -24.15 27.05
N ALA A 504 24.36 -24.56 25.97
CA ALA A 504 25.83 -24.66 25.96
C ALA A 504 26.53 -23.29 26.15
N SER A 505 25.91 -22.21 25.66
CA SER A 505 26.49 -20.86 25.62
C SER A 505 26.03 -19.94 26.77
N GLY A 506 25.06 -20.38 27.57
CA GLY A 506 24.36 -19.53 28.54
C GLY A 506 23.10 -20.23 29.06
N ARG A 507 22.05 -19.47 29.35
CA ARG A 507 20.72 -20.03 29.64
C ARG A 507 19.96 -20.35 28.35
N ALA A 508 19.12 -21.36 28.41
CA ALA A 508 18.12 -21.63 27.38
C ALA A 508 16.75 -21.85 28.02
N ALA A 509 15.71 -21.30 27.40
CA ALA A 509 14.33 -21.47 27.82
C ALA A 509 13.52 -22.04 26.66
N VAL A 510 12.66 -23.02 26.95
CA VAL A 510 11.78 -23.66 25.98
C VAL A 510 10.35 -23.47 26.44
N LEU A 511 9.52 -22.96 25.55
CA LEU A 511 8.08 -22.77 25.74
C LEU A 511 7.32 -23.60 24.71
N TRP A 512 6.22 -24.22 25.14
CA TRP A 512 5.32 -24.95 24.26
C TRP A 512 3.86 -24.76 24.67
N ARG A 513 3.01 -24.47 23.69
CA ARG A 513 1.57 -24.34 23.81
C ARG A 513 0.89 -25.11 22.68
N ASP A 514 0.07 -26.09 23.05
CA ASP A 514 -0.58 -26.99 22.08
C ASP A 514 -1.62 -26.28 21.19
N PRO A 515 -1.96 -26.86 20.02
CA PRO A 515 -3.02 -26.31 19.19
C PRO A 515 -4.43 -26.30 19.83
N ASP A 516 -5.27 -25.32 19.48
CA ASP A 516 -6.68 -25.30 19.90
C ASP A 516 -7.48 -26.44 19.24
N HIS A 517 -8.10 -27.33 20.03
CA HIS A 517 -8.94 -28.42 19.52
C HIS A 517 -10.44 -28.18 19.80
N PRO A 518 -11.38 -28.56 18.89
CA PRO A 518 -12.82 -28.28 19.02
C PRO A 518 -13.58 -29.26 19.92
N ALA A 519 -12.91 -29.90 20.88
CA ALA A 519 -13.59 -30.77 21.86
C ALA A 519 -14.26 -29.90 22.95
N PRO A 520 -15.49 -30.23 23.40
CA PRO A 520 -16.16 -29.46 24.45
C PRO A 520 -15.33 -29.51 25.75
N GLY A 521 -14.77 -28.37 26.15
CA GLY A 521 -13.97 -28.23 27.38
C GLY A 521 -12.44 -28.11 27.19
N GLY A 522 -11.99 -27.58 26.04
CA GLY A 522 -10.58 -27.36 25.66
C GLY A 522 -9.63 -27.12 26.84
N ARG A 523 -8.81 -28.13 27.14
CA ARG A 523 -7.81 -28.06 28.21
C ARG A 523 -6.51 -27.54 27.62
N LEU A 524 -6.01 -26.43 28.14
CA LEU A 524 -4.71 -25.87 27.79
C LEU A 524 -3.60 -26.87 28.17
N THR A 525 -2.72 -27.16 27.22
CA THR A 525 -1.41 -27.77 27.50
C THR A 525 -0.34 -26.69 27.36
N PHE A 526 0.44 -26.49 28.42
CA PHE A 526 1.51 -25.50 28.46
C PHE A 526 2.75 -26.10 29.12
N HIS A 527 3.91 -25.97 28.49
CA HIS A 527 5.18 -26.47 29.01
C HIS A 527 6.25 -25.37 29.02
N LEU A 528 7.00 -25.30 30.12
CA LEU A 528 8.21 -24.49 30.27
C LEU A 528 9.35 -25.38 30.75
N SER A 529 10.53 -25.26 30.14
CA SER A 529 11.77 -25.79 30.70
C SER A 529 12.91 -24.80 30.53
N VAL A 530 13.74 -24.67 31.57
CA VAL A 530 14.87 -23.75 31.60
C VAL A 530 16.12 -24.51 32.00
N ALA A 531 17.19 -24.30 31.24
CA ALA A 531 18.47 -24.93 31.47
C ALA A 531 19.61 -23.92 31.40
N GLU A 532 20.72 -24.24 32.04
CA GLU A 532 21.96 -23.48 31.98
C GLU A 532 23.14 -24.44 31.94
N ARG A 533 24.11 -24.19 31.04
CA ARG A 533 25.36 -24.97 30.92
C ARG A 533 25.14 -26.48 30.79
N GLY A 534 24.14 -26.88 30.00
CA GLY A 534 23.85 -28.28 29.72
C GLY A 534 22.98 -28.99 30.78
N GLN A 535 22.53 -28.29 31.82
CA GLN A 535 21.73 -28.88 32.90
C GLN A 535 20.37 -28.18 33.04
N GLU A 536 19.29 -28.96 33.16
CA GLU A 536 17.96 -28.44 33.46
C GLU A 536 17.95 -27.85 34.88
N LEU A 537 17.59 -26.57 34.99
CA LEU A 537 17.43 -25.87 36.26
C LEU A 537 16.05 -26.16 36.87
N TYR A 538 15.02 -26.04 36.03
CA TYR A 538 13.63 -26.32 36.38
C TYR A 538 12.77 -26.48 35.13
N ALA A 539 11.67 -27.22 35.26
CA ALA A 539 10.64 -27.33 34.25
C ALA A 539 9.26 -27.57 34.87
N PHE A 540 8.22 -27.22 34.14
CA PHE A 540 6.87 -27.65 34.45
C PHE A 540 6.04 -27.90 33.19
N THR A 541 5.04 -28.76 33.32
CA THR A 541 4.03 -29.03 32.28
C THR A 541 2.66 -28.99 32.92
N VAL A 542 1.77 -28.16 32.40
CA VAL A 542 0.38 -28.06 32.78
C VAL A 542 -0.47 -28.74 31.72
N ARG A 543 -1.33 -29.68 32.13
CA ARG A 543 -2.30 -30.38 31.26
C ARG A 543 -3.67 -30.33 31.92
N GLY A 544 -4.46 -29.31 31.59
CA GLY A 544 -5.70 -29.03 32.33
C GLY A 544 -5.41 -28.70 33.79
N THR A 545 -5.82 -29.58 34.71
CA THR A 545 -5.57 -29.41 36.16
C THR A 545 -4.34 -30.18 36.67
N GLU A 546 -3.71 -30.98 35.82
CA GLU A 546 -2.49 -31.73 36.18
C GLU A 546 -1.26 -30.84 35.99
N ILE A 547 -0.40 -30.76 37.01
CA ILE A 547 0.85 -30.01 36.98
C ILE A 547 1.99 -30.98 37.30
N GLN A 548 2.89 -31.16 36.34
CA GLN A 548 4.16 -31.88 36.53
C GLN A 548 5.28 -30.85 36.69
N ARG A 549 6.18 -31.05 37.65
CA ARG A 549 7.27 -30.10 37.96
C ARG A 549 8.60 -30.81 38.22
N SER A 550 9.70 -30.17 37.84
CA SER A 550 11.07 -30.55 38.15
C SER A 550 11.90 -29.32 38.54
N GLY A 551 12.93 -29.54 39.36
CA GLY A 551 13.85 -28.47 39.78
C GLY A 551 13.24 -27.42 40.72
N ALA A 552 13.99 -26.33 40.93
CA ALA A 552 13.58 -25.22 41.80
C ALA A 552 12.97 -24.08 40.97
N ILE A 553 11.65 -24.13 40.77
CA ILE A 553 10.90 -23.12 40.01
C ILE A 553 10.83 -21.81 40.81
N PRO A 554 11.19 -20.65 40.23
CA PRO A 554 11.04 -19.35 40.88
C PRO A 554 9.59 -19.08 41.30
N GLU A 555 9.38 -18.41 42.43
CA GLU A 555 8.03 -18.15 42.99
C GLU A 555 7.11 -17.40 42.02
N ALA A 556 7.66 -16.48 41.23
CA ALA A 556 6.92 -15.73 40.21
C ALA A 556 6.50 -16.59 39.00
N LEU A 557 7.15 -17.74 38.79
CA LEU A 557 6.85 -18.72 37.74
C LEU A 557 6.15 -19.98 38.28
N ASP A 558 5.64 -19.94 39.50
CA ASP A 558 4.94 -21.07 40.12
C ASP A 558 3.66 -21.42 39.32
N PRO A 559 3.57 -22.62 38.72
CA PRO A 559 2.42 -23.00 37.89
C PRO A 559 1.09 -22.99 38.65
N GLU A 560 1.08 -23.21 39.98
CA GLU A 560 -0.16 -23.14 40.77
C GLU A 560 -0.68 -21.70 40.91
N ARG A 561 0.19 -20.70 40.81
CA ARG A 561 -0.19 -19.27 40.84
C ARG A 561 -0.60 -18.77 39.47
N LEU A 562 0.08 -19.27 38.43
CA LEU A 562 -0.12 -18.87 37.04
C LEU A 562 -1.40 -19.48 36.45
N PHE A 563 -1.64 -20.77 36.68
CA PHE A 563 -2.75 -21.52 36.08
C PHE A 563 -3.82 -21.85 37.12
N ARG A 564 -4.81 -20.98 37.24
CA ARG A 564 -5.93 -21.13 38.17
C ARG A 564 -7.09 -21.85 37.49
N PRO A 565 -7.59 -22.98 38.02
CA PRO A 565 -8.68 -23.74 37.41
C PRO A 565 -9.98 -22.94 37.21
N GLU A 566 -10.18 -21.88 38.00
CA GLU A 566 -11.36 -21.01 37.97
C GLU A 566 -11.31 -19.97 36.85
N ASP A 567 -10.10 -19.65 36.38
CA ASP A 567 -9.88 -18.64 35.36
C ASP A 567 -9.95 -19.25 33.95
N PRO A 568 -10.43 -18.51 32.93
CA PRO A 568 -10.38 -18.93 31.54
C PRO A 568 -8.95 -19.29 31.10
N ALA A 569 -8.82 -20.33 30.27
CA ALA A 569 -7.52 -20.75 29.73
C ALA A 569 -6.70 -19.60 29.08
N PRO A 570 -7.29 -18.66 28.32
CA PRO A 570 -6.55 -17.53 27.77
C PRO A 570 -5.99 -16.57 28.83
N ASP A 571 -6.66 -16.40 29.96
CA ASP A 571 -6.23 -15.49 31.02
C ASP A 571 -5.06 -16.11 31.81
N ASN A 572 -5.10 -17.42 32.02
CA ASN A 572 -3.98 -18.18 32.57
C ASN A 572 -2.76 -18.16 31.65
N GLU A 573 -2.97 -18.32 30.34
CA GLU A 573 -1.91 -18.22 29.33
C GLU A 573 -1.28 -16.81 29.34
N LEU A 574 -2.10 -15.75 29.31
CA LEU A 574 -1.63 -14.36 29.35
C LEU A 574 -0.76 -14.11 30.59
N ARG A 575 -1.23 -14.52 31.77
CA ARG A 575 -0.51 -14.37 33.03
C ARG A 575 0.85 -15.08 33.01
N ALA A 576 0.91 -16.29 32.46
CA ALA A 576 2.15 -17.04 32.32
C ALA A 576 3.14 -16.32 31.39
N LEU A 577 2.67 -15.80 30.25
CA LEU A 577 3.50 -15.07 29.29
C LEU A 577 4.03 -13.73 29.85
N GLU A 578 3.23 -13.01 30.62
CA GLU A 578 3.65 -11.78 31.32
C GLU A 578 4.71 -12.08 32.39
N ALA A 579 4.54 -13.16 33.14
CA ALA A 579 5.52 -13.60 34.14
C ALA A 579 6.85 -14.01 33.49
N LEU A 580 6.81 -14.72 32.35
CA LEU A 580 8.00 -15.08 31.59
C LEU A 580 8.75 -13.85 31.06
N HIS A 581 8.03 -12.84 30.58
CA HIS A 581 8.64 -11.59 30.18
C HIS A 581 9.31 -10.88 31.37
N THR A 582 8.63 -10.81 32.52
CA THR A 582 9.11 -10.09 33.71
C THR A 582 10.32 -10.76 34.34
N GLU A 583 10.29 -12.09 34.50
CA GLU A 583 11.31 -12.85 35.24
C GLU A 583 12.53 -13.21 34.38
N LEU A 584 12.32 -13.48 33.09
CA LEU A 584 13.38 -13.96 32.20
C LEU A 584 13.74 -12.95 31.09
N GLY A 585 12.99 -11.87 30.94
CA GLY A 585 13.19 -10.89 29.87
C GLY A 585 12.80 -11.42 28.48
N LEU A 586 12.04 -12.52 28.40
CA LEU A 586 11.68 -13.14 27.12
C LEU A 586 10.70 -12.26 26.34
N ALA A 587 10.90 -12.18 25.03
CA ALA A 587 10.05 -11.44 24.12
C ALA A 587 10.09 -12.07 22.73
N LEU A 588 9.12 -11.73 21.87
CA LEU A 588 9.10 -12.11 20.47
C LEU A 588 8.61 -10.95 19.59
N PRO A 589 9.24 -10.72 18.42
CA PRO A 589 8.84 -9.66 17.51
C PRO A 589 7.56 -10.04 16.74
N ARG A 590 6.42 -9.49 17.17
CA ARG A 590 5.11 -9.74 16.56
C ARG A 590 5.12 -9.45 15.07
N PHE A 591 5.60 -8.28 14.67
CA PHE A 591 5.61 -7.83 13.29
C PHE A 591 6.46 -8.75 12.42
N ALA A 592 7.67 -9.09 12.88
CA ALA A 592 8.57 -9.96 12.13
C ALA A 592 7.98 -11.35 11.91
N LEU A 593 7.30 -11.91 12.93
CA LEU A 593 6.69 -13.24 12.89
C LEU A 593 5.36 -13.31 12.12
N THR A 594 4.63 -12.20 12.00
CA THR A 594 3.29 -12.19 11.36
C THR A 594 3.29 -11.59 9.95
N ARG A 595 4.13 -10.57 9.70
CA ARG A 595 4.14 -9.80 8.44
C ARG A 595 5.54 -9.65 7.82
N GLY A 596 6.59 -9.90 8.60
CA GLY A 596 7.97 -9.72 8.17
C GLY A 596 8.55 -10.90 7.38
N ARG A 597 9.89 -10.87 7.24
CA ARG A 597 10.67 -11.94 6.66
C ARG A 597 11.81 -12.36 7.58
N LEU A 598 11.80 -13.61 8.02
CA LEU A 598 12.84 -14.22 8.83
C LEU A 598 13.41 -15.44 8.12
N SER A 599 14.68 -15.75 8.41
CA SER A 599 15.26 -17.03 8.01
C SER A 599 14.64 -18.18 8.82
N THR A 600 14.60 -19.36 8.22
CA THR A 600 14.04 -20.56 8.83
C THR A 600 15.01 -21.73 8.74
N PHE A 601 14.83 -22.73 9.60
CA PHE A 601 15.50 -24.03 9.51
C PHE A 601 14.59 -25.12 10.08
N THR A 602 14.95 -26.38 9.85
CA THR A 602 14.24 -27.54 10.43
C THR A 602 14.93 -27.96 11.74
N PRO A 603 14.27 -27.82 12.90
CA PRO A 603 14.80 -28.32 14.17
C PRO A 603 14.79 -29.85 14.21
N ARG A 604 15.62 -30.43 15.10
CA ARG A 604 15.54 -31.85 15.46
C ARG A 604 14.18 -32.16 16.06
N SER A 605 13.74 -33.41 15.92
CA SER A 605 12.55 -33.87 16.64
C SER A 605 12.76 -33.73 18.15
N TRP A 606 11.88 -32.98 18.82
CA TRP A 606 11.81 -32.93 20.30
C TRP A 606 10.97 -34.08 20.87
N THR A 607 10.54 -35.01 20.01
CA THR A 607 9.85 -36.24 20.40
C THR A 607 10.80 -37.42 20.21
N ARG A 608 11.10 -38.15 21.30
CA ARG A 608 11.96 -39.35 21.23
C ARG A 608 11.28 -40.51 20.49
N ALA A 609 12.09 -41.40 19.93
CA ALA A 609 11.60 -42.65 19.37
C ALA A 609 10.86 -43.51 20.43
N PRO A 610 9.82 -44.27 20.01
CA PRO A 610 9.22 -45.30 20.85
C PRO A 610 10.27 -46.29 21.33
N ARG A 611 10.22 -46.68 22.61
CA ARG A 611 11.03 -47.79 23.13
C ARG A 611 10.37 -49.13 22.81
N GLU A 612 11.16 -50.20 22.87
CA GLU A 612 10.65 -51.56 22.73
C GLU A 612 9.52 -51.82 23.76
N GLY A 613 8.32 -52.14 23.28
CA GLY A 613 7.12 -52.33 24.10
C GLY A 613 6.17 -51.12 24.23
N GLU A 614 6.53 -49.94 23.73
CA GLU A 614 5.64 -48.77 23.70
C GLU A 614 4.75 -48.79 22.44
N SER A 615 3.43 -48.73 22.61
CA SER A 615 2.47 -48.63 21.51
C SER A 615 2.36 -47.19 20.99
N TYR A 616 2.32 -47.02 19.66
CA TYR A 616 2.00 -45.75 19.01
C TYR A 616 1.09 -45.97 17.80
N ALA A 617 0.23 -45.00 17.49
CA ALA A 617 -0.68 -45.01 16.35
C ALA A 617 -0.53 -43.72 15.53
N TYR A 618 -0.65 -43.82 14.21
CA TYR A 618 -0.64 -42.67 13.30
C TYR A 618 -1.68 -42.88 12.20
N LEU A 619 -2.24 -41.79 11.69
CA LEU A 619 -3.16 -41.77 10.56
C LEU A 619 -2.43 -41.22 9.35
N ARG A 620 -2.33 -42.01 8.27
CA ARG A 620 -1.76 -41.57 7.00
C ARG A 620 -2.88 -41.42 5.97
N MET A 621 -3.21 -40.19 5.59
CA MET A 621 -4.11 -39.94 4.46
C MET A 621 -3.32 -39.97 3.15
N VAL A 622 -3.55 -41.00 2.34
CA VAL A 622 -2.94 -41.11 1.00
C VAL A 622 -3.92 -40.53 -0.01
N ARG A 623 -3.56 -39.41 -0.63
CA ARG A 623 -4.35 -38.81 -1.70
C ARG A 623 -4.02 -39.53 -3.01
N HIS A 624 -4.88 -40.44 -3.45
CA HIS A 624 -4.77 -41.02 -4.78
C HIS A 624 -5.15 -39.95 -5.81
N ARG A 625 -4.19 -39.53 -6.66
CA ARG A 625 -4.48 -38.81 -7.90
C ARG A 625 -5.06 -39.82 -8.89
N HIS A 626 -6.30 -39.62 -9.31
CA HIS A 626 -6.85 -40.24 -10.52
C HIS A 626 -6.69 -39.28 -11.69
#